data_AF-A0AAV6FPX0-F1
#
_entry.id   AF-A0AAV6FPX0-F1
#
_cell.length_a   1.000
_cell.length_b   1.000
_cell.length_c   1.000
_cell.angle_alpha   90.00
_cell.angle_beta   90.00
_cell.angle_gamma   90.00
#
_symmetry.space_group_name_H-M   'P 1'
#
loop_
_entity.id
_entity.type
_entity.pdbx_description
1 polymer ?
#
loop_
_entity_poly.entity_id
_entity_poly.type
_entity_poly.pdbx_seq_one_letter_code
_entity_poly.pdbx_strand_id
1 'polypeptide(L)'
;MFTLGVMVMLTLVEIRGSVGHISEPDVSFPPARPSLANLHALCTQGSGRPRYTSSVFAKSVPGHQRRRGSAVNRVEAWYSRCCAPGQAQEQALCCATQAWEYALNVFCNDEYGVKDMPHKCCEQWEESRLTCFQIPARGESVPSGSFKNRS
;
A
#
# COMPACT_ATOMS: atom_id res chain seq x y z
N MET A 1 41.78 11.34 -55.65
CA MET A 1 41.47 12.23 -54.52
C MET A 1 40.23 11.69 -53.82
N PHE A 2 40.28 11.65 -52.50
CA PHE A 2 39.39 10.98 -51.56
C PHE A 2 37.92 11.44 -51.64
N THR A 3 36.99 10.50 -51.56
CA THR A 3 35.80 10.65 -50.69
C THR A 3 35.41 9.29 -50.11
N LEU A 4 35.74 9.11 -48.82
CA LEU A 4 34.98 8.25 -47.92
C LEU A 4 33.51 8.71 -47.97
N GLY A 5 32.58 7.81 -48.26
CA GLY A 5 31.17 8.14 -48.26
C GLY A 5 30.32 6.89 -48.10
N VAL A 6 29.79 6.72 -46.88
CA VAL A 6 28.67 5.83 -46.54
C VAL A 6 29.08 4.35 -46.45
N MET A 7 29.90 3.95 -45.46
CA MET A 7 29.42 3.55 -44.13
C MET A 7 28.01 2.92 -44.13
N VAL A 8 28.00 1.58 -44.20
CA VAL A 8 27.12 0.70 -43.40
C VAL A 8 25.63 1.04 -43.46
N MET A 9 24.98 0.69 -44.57
CA MET A 9 23.51 0.60 -44.69
C MET A 9 22.97 -0.80 -44.33
N LEU A 10 23.50 -1.43 -43.27
CA LEU A 10 22.91 -2.65 -42.71
C LEU A 10 23.07 -2.69 -41.19
N THR A 11 21.94 -2.97 -40.53
CA THR A 11 21.70 -3.22 -39.10
C THR A 11 21.59 -2.01 -38.17
N LEU A 12 20.56 -1.18 -38.38
CA LEU A 12 19.80 -0.66 -37.24
C LEU A 12 18.68 -1.66 -36.94
N VAL A 13 19.02 -2.68 -36.16
CA VAL A 13 18.02 -3.37 -35.34
C VAL A 13 17.51 -2.32 -34.37
N GLU A 14 16.33 -1.78 -34.66
CA GLU A 14 15.54 -1.01 -33.71
C GLU A 14 15.22 -1.95 -32.53
N ILE A 15 16.11 -2.01 -31.53
CA ILE A 15 15.74 -2.50 -30.21
C ILE A 15 14.80 -1.44 -29.64
N ARG A 16 13.52 -1.53 -30.03
CA ARG A 16 12.42 -1.03 -29.22
C ARG A 16 12.46 -1.84 -27.93
N GLY A 17 13.28 -1.38 -26.99
CA GLY A 17 13.06 -1.68 -25.60
C GLY A 17 11.67 -1.16 -25.27
N SER A 18 10.70 -2.06 -25.24
CA SER A 18 9.46 -1.80 -24.51
C SER A 18 9.91 -1.40 -23.11
N VAL A 19 9.79 -0.12 -22.79
CA VAL A 19 9.66 0.29 -21.39
C VAL A 19 8.42 -0.46 -20.94
N GLY A 20 8.64 -1.63 -20.33
CA GLY A 20 7.60 -2.33 -19.60
C GLY A 20 7.05 -1.29 -18.65
N HIS A 21 5.80 -0.90 -18.88
CA HIS A 21 5.10 -0.03 -17.96
C HIS A 21 5.03 -0.83 -16.66
N ILE A 22 5.98 -0.60 -15.75
CA ILE A 22 5.88 -1.12 -14.40
C ILE A 22 4.64 -0.45 -13.86
N SER A 23 3.53 -1.19 -13.80
CA SER A 23 2.32 -0.73 -13.16
C SER A 23 2.70 -0.43 -11.71
N GLU A 24 2.57 0.84 -11.34
CA GLU A 24 2.86 1.30 -9.97
C GLU A 24 2.02 0.47 -9.00
N PRO A 25 2.59 0.00 -7.87
CA PRO A 25 1.82 -0.75 -6.90
C PRO A 25 0.73 0.15 -6.31
N ASP A 26 -0.52 -0.17 -6.59
CA ASP A 26 -1.65 0.47 -5.93
C ASP A 26 -1.60 0.15 -4.43
N VAL A 27 -1.29 1.16 -3.63
CA VAL A 27 -1.18 1.01 -2.19
C VAL A 27 -2.58 1.10 -1.59
N SER A 28 -3.13 -0.05 -1.18
CA SER A 28 -4.42 -0.11 -0.48
C SER A 28 -4.34 0.58 0.89
N PHE A 29 -4.54 1.90 0.89
CA PHE A 29 -4.48 2.77 2.06
C PHE A 29 -5.67 3.74 2.05
N PRO A 30 -6.31 3.98 3.21
CA PRO A 30 -5.97 3.46 4.54
C PRO A 30 -6.35 1.99 4.73
N PRO A 31 -5.63 1.25 5.60
CA PRO A 31 -6.05 -0.10 5.99
C PRO A 31 -7.43 -0.04 6.68
N ALA A 32 -8.26 -1.05 6.43
CA ALA A 32 -9.58 -1.14 7.05
C ALA A 32 -9.47 -1.24 8.59
N ARG A 33 -10.34 -0.53 9.32
CA ARG A 33 -10.39 -0.64 10.78
C ARG A 33 -10.74 -2.08 11.20
N PRO A 34 -9.99 -2.67 12.14
CA PRO A 34 -10.34 -3.98 12.69
C PRO A 34 -11.73 -3.97 13.32
N SER A 35 -12.49 -5.03 13.05
CA SER A 35 -13.82 -5.28 13.58
C SER A 35 -14.04 -6.79 13.66
N LEU A 36 -15.02 -7.25 14.45
CA LEU A 36 -15.37 -8.68 14.47
C LEU A 36 -15.74 -9.20 13.07
N ALA A 37 -16.30 -8.35 12.20
CA ALA A 37 -16.72 -8.72 10.86
C ALA A 37 -15.55 -8.99 9.89
N ASN A 38 -14.41 -8.31 10.07
CA ASN A 38 -13.24 -8.49 9.19
C ASN A 38 -12.05 -9.17 9.87
N LEU A 39 -12.10 -9.43 11.19
CA LEU A 39 -10.99 -9.99 11.96
C LEU A 39 -10.52 -11.35 11.40
N HIS A 40 -11.45 -12.21 10.99
CA HIS A 40 -11.09 -13.48 10.38
C HIS A 40 -10.24 -13.29 9.10
N ALA A 41 -10.62 -12.34 8.23
CA ALA A 41 -9.86 -12.03 7.02
C ALA A 41 -8.50 -11.38 7.35
N LEU A 42 -8.44 -10.52 8.36
CA LEU A 42 -7.18 -9.95 8.85
C LEU A 42 -6.21 -11.05 9.31
N CYS A 43 -6.71 -12.03 10.06
CA CYS A 43 -5.88 -13.11 10.60
C CYS A 43 -5.48 -14.18 9.59
N THR A 44 -6.35 -14.52 8.64
CA THR A 44 -6.12 -15.67 7.74
C THR A 44 -5.50 -15.29 6.40
N GLN A 45 -5.69 -14.04 5.93
CA GLN A 45 -5.32 -13.64 4.57
C GLN A 45 -4.04 -12.78 4.50
N GLY A 46 -3.31 -12.61 5.61
CA GLY A 46 -2.12 -11.76 5.66
C GLY A 46 -1.01 -12.18 4.69
N SER A 47 -0.89 -13.47 4.35
CA SER A 47 0.09 -13.97 3.38
C SER A 47 -0.22 -13.58 1.93
N GLY A 48 -1.49 -13.30 1.62
CA GLY A 48 -1.95 -12.88 0.28
C GLY A 48 -1.92 -11.37 0.06
N ARG A 49 -1.70 -10.57 1.09
CA ARG A 49 -1.68 -9.11 0.98
C ARG A 49 -0.29 -8.61 0.54
N PRO A 50 -0.21 -7.62 -0.37
CA PRO A 50 1.07 -7.10 -0.86
C PRO A 50 1.95 -6.56 0.27
N ARG A 51 3.28 -6.81 0.17
CA ARG A 51 4.29 -6.14 1.00
C ARG A 51 4.96 -5.02 0.22
N TYR A 52 4.86 -3.80 0.72
CA TYR A 52 5.37 -2.60 0.08
C TYR A 52 6.82 -2.32 0.48
N THR A 53 7.76 -3.13 0.00
CA THR A 53 9.20 -2.91 0.26
C THR A 53 9.76 -1.76 -0.59
N SER A 54 10.94 -1.24 -0.24
CA SER A 54 11.59 -0.19 -1.05
C SER A 54 11.84 -0.62 -2.51
N SER A 55 11.99 -1.93 -2.76
CA SER A 55 12.25 -2.49 -4.09
C SER A 55 11.03 -2.53 -5.01
N VAL A 56 9.81 -2.53 -4.46
CA VAL A 56 8.58 -2.54 -5.28
C VAL A 56 8.22 -1.16 -5.82
N PHE A 57 8.80 -0.10 -5.23
CA PHE A 57 8.60 1.27 -5.68
C PHE A 57 9.71 1.67 -6.65
N ALA A 58 9.33 2.12 -7.84
CA ALA A 58 10.27 2.80 -8.72
C ALA A 58 10.80 4.07 -8.05
N LYS A 59 12.01 4.52 -8.43
CA LYS A 59 12.63 5.73 -7.85
C LYS A 59 11.80 7.00 -8.08
N SER A 60 10.96 7.03 -9.11
CA SER A 60 10.08 8.14 -9.46
C SER A 60 8.82 8.22 -8.60
N VAL A 61 8.51 7.18 -7.80
CA VAL A 61 7.29 7.14 -6.99
C VAL A 61 7.33 8.25 -5.93
N PRO A 62 6.25 9.03 -5.77
CA PRO A 62 6.17 10.04 -4.72
C PRO A 62 6.41 9.49 -3.31
N GLY A 63 7.09 10.27 -2.48
CA GLY A 63 7.42 9.86 -1.10
C GLY A 63 6.19 9.45 -0.28
N HIS A 64 5.06 10.12 -0.48
CA HIS A 64 3.81 9.80 0.23
C HIS A 64 3.31 8.36 -0.03
N GLN A 65 3.47 7.83 -1.25
CA GLN A 65 3.06 6.44 -1.54
C GLN A 65 3.93 5.44 -0.78
N ARG A 66 5.23 5.71 -0.66
CA ARG A 66 6.15 4.88 0.12
C ARG A 66 5.81 4.89 1.62
N ARG A 67 5.37 6.03 2.15
CA ARG A 67 4.91 6.18 3.53
C ARG A 67 3.59 5.46 3.78
N ARG A 68 2.63 5.54 2.84
CA ARG A 68 1.39 4.73 2.88
C ARG A 68 1.70 3.22 2.88
N GLY A 69 2.61 2.78 2.01
CA GLY A 69 3.03 1.38 1.96
C GLY A 69 3.69 0.93 3.26
N SER A 70 4.53 1.79 3.85
CA SER A 70 5.14 1.56 5.17
C SER A 70 4.09 1.43 6.28
N ALA A 71 3.04 2.26 6.25
CA ALA A 71 1.94 2.18 7.21
C ALA A 71 1.17 0.85 7.10
N VAL A 72 0.88 0.39 5.87
CA VAL A 72 0.24 -0.91 5.63
C VAL A 72 1.15 -2.05 6.10
N ASN A 73 2.43 -2.05 5.74
CA ASN A 73 3.36 -3.09 6.20
C ASN A 73 3.43 -3.17 7.74
N ARG A 74 3.41 -2.01 8.41
CA ARG A 74 3.48 -1.92 9.87
C ARG A 74 2.27 -2.59 10.52
N VAL A 75 1.06 -2.32 10.03
CA VAL A 75 -0.14 -2.92 10.60
C VAL A 75 -0.21 -4.43 10.30
N GLU A 76 0.16 -4.87 9.10
CA GLU A 76 0.19 -6.29 8.73
C GLU A 76 1.18 -7.10 9.56
N ALA A 77 2.35 -6.52 9.86
CA ALA A 77 3.32 -7.15 10.76
C ALA A 77 2.75 -7.36 12.17
N TRP A 78 1.94 -6.43 12.66
CA TRP A 78 1.25 -6.58 13.95
C TRP A 78 0.12 -7.60 13.90
N TYR A 79 -0.67 -7.65 12.81
CA TYR A 79 -1.74 -8.64 12.67
C TYR A 79 -1.21 -10.08 12.77
N SER A 80 -0.03 -10.37 12.23
CA SER A 80 0.61 -11.69 12.40
C SER A 80 0.87 -12.07 13.87
N ARG A 81 1.05 -11.09 14.76
CA ARG A 81 1.24 -11.28 16.20
C ARG A 81 -0.09 -11.33 16.95
N CYS A 82 -1.01 -10.43 16.61
CA CYS A 82 -2.35 -10.38 17.20
C CYS A 82 -3.19 -11.63 16.88
N CYS A 83 -2.88 -12.32 15.79
CA CYS A 83 -3.59 -13.49 15.32
C CYS A 83 -2.79 -14.79 15.58
N ALA A 84 -1.95 -14.82 16.62
CA ALA A 84 -1.22 -16.01 16.99
C ALA A 84 -2.18 -17.19 17.33
N PRO A 85 -1.79 -18.45 17.04
CA PRO A 85 -2.61 -19.61 17.37
C PRO A 85 -3.01 -19.64 18.86
N GLY A 86 -4.27 -19.93 19.15
CA GLY A 86 -4.81 -20.00 20.51
C GLY A 86 -5.18 -18.65 21.13
N GLN A 87 -4.98 -17.53 20.42
CA GLN A 87 -5.44 -16.22 20.89
C GLN A 87 -6.97 -16.13 20.78
N ALA A 88 -7.62 -15.76 21.88
CA ALA A 88 -9.06 -15.55 21.89
C ALA A 88 -9.45 -14.31 21.08
N GLN A 89 -10.66 -14.35 20.50
CA GLN A 89 -11.09 -13.41 19.47
C GLN A 89 -11.11 -11.95 19.95
N GLU A 90 -11.52 -11.73 21.19
CA GLU A 90 -11.55 -10.39 21.79
C GLU A 90 -10.14 -9.81 21.98
N GLN A 91 -9.19 -10.63 22.42
CA GLN A 91 -7.79 -10.24 22.55
C GLN A 91 -7.16 -9.96 21.19
N ALA A 92 -7.47 -10.78 20.17
CA ALA A 92 -7.05 -10.55 18.80
C ALA A 92 -7.60 -9.22 18.26
N LEU A 93 -8.89 -8.95 18.48
CA LEU A 93 -9.53 -7.70 18.05
C LEU A 93 -8.91 -6.48 18.73
N CYS A 94 -8.71 -6.54 20.05
CA CYS A 94 -8.11 -5.46 20.82
C CYS A 94 -6.69 -5.15 20.35
N CYS A 95 -5.86 -6.18 20.20
CA CYS A 95 -4.49 -6.05 19.67
C CYS A 95 -4.48 -5.47 18.25
N ALA A 96 -5.32 -6.00 17.36
CA ALA A 96 -5.40 -5.54 15.98
C ALA A 96 -5.82 -4.06 15.91
N THR A 97 -6.79 -3.66 16.73
CA THR A 97 -7.27 -2.26 16.79
C THR A 97 -6.15 -1.33 17.24
N GLN A 98 -5.46 -1.66 18.34
CA GLN A 98 -4.31 -0.86 18.81
C GLN A 98 -3.19 -0.78 17.77
N ALA A 99 -2.91 -1.88 17.08
CA ALA A 99 -1.91 -1.90 16.01
C ALA A 99 -2.29 -1.00 14.82
N TRP A 100 -3.57 -0.97 14.47
CA TRP A 100 -4.10 -0.11 13.41
C TRP A 100 -3.99 1.37 13.78
N GLU A 101 -4.39 1.73 15.00
CA GLU A 101 -4.27 3.10 15.53
C GLU A 101 -2.80 3.55 15.59
N TYR A 102 -1.93 2.68 16.11
CA TYR A 102 -0.49 2.93 16.16
C TYR A 102 0.08 3.17 14.76
N ALA A 103 -0.29 2.35 13.77
CA ALA A 103 0.21 2.50 12.41
C ALA A 103 -0.18 3.82 11.76
N LEU A 104 -1.43 4.27 11.96
CA LEU A 104 -1.90 5.57 11.46
C LEU A 104 -1.25 6.75 12.17
N ASN A 105 -1.02 6.64 13.49
CA ASN A 105 -0.30 7.68 14.24
C ASN A 105 1.16 7.81 13.80
N VAL A 106 1.86 6.68 13.62
CA VAL A 106 3.23 6.70 13.07
C VAL A 106 3.24 7.25 11.65
N PHE A 107 2.29 6.87 10.79
CA PHE A 107 2.17 7.45 9.46
C PHE A 107 2.06 8.98 9.49
N CYS A 108 1.21 9.53 10.37
CA CYS A 108 1.10 10.98 10.49
C CYS A 108 2.38 11.64 11.01
N ASN A 109 3.08 11.02 11.96
CA ASN A 109 4.39 11.50 12.40
C ASN A 109 5.41 11.50 11.23
N ASP A 110 5.42 10.47 10.40
CA ASP A 110 6.29 10.37 9.22
C ASP A 110 5.95 11.44 8.16
N GLU A 111 4.66 11.76 7.98
CA GLU A 111 4.19 12.81 7.07
C GLU A 111 4.63 14.21 7.54
N TYR A 112 4.57 14.48 8.84
CA TYR A 112 5.08 15.75 9.41
C TYR A 112 6.61 15.84 9.45
N GLY A 113 7.31 14.71 9.31
CA GLY A 113 8.77 14.65 9.29
C GLY A 113 9.42 15.07 7.95
N VAL A 114 8.62 15.37 6.93
CA VAL A 114 9.10 15.74 5.58
C VAL A 114 8.55 17.10 5.12
N LYS A 115 9.09 17.62 4.02
CA LYS A 115 8.64 18.89 3.41
C LYS A 115 7.50 18.70 2.39
N ASP A 116 6.60 17.77 2.66
CA ASP A 116 5.38 17.55 1.87
C ASP A 116 4.17 18.04 2.67
N MET A 117 3.06 18.37 1.98
CA MET A 117 1.79 18.55 2.66
C MET A 117 1.36 17.19 3.25
N PRO A 118 1.08 17.10 4.56
CA PRO A 118 0.65 15.84 5.16
C PRO A 118 -0.72 15.42 4.63
N HIS A 119 -1.02 14.14 4.73
CA HIS A 119 -2.36 13.62 4.50
C HIS A 119 -3.41 14.39 5.32
N LYS A 120 -4.52 14.81 4.69
CA LYS A 120 -5.58 15.62 5.33
C LYS A 120 -6.07 15.07 6.67
N CYS A 121 -6.17 13.74 6.81
CA CYS A 121 -6.59 13.15 8.09
C CYS A 121 -5.58 13.35 9.23
N CYS A 122 -4.30 13.58 8.93
CA CYS A 122 -3.28 13.86 9.94
C CYS A 122 -3.44 15.23 10.58
N GLU A 123 -4.14 16.17 9.93
CA GLU A 123 -4.50 17.48 10.50
C GLU A 123 -5.52 17.36 11.64
N GLN A 124 -6.22 16.22 11.73
CA GLN A 124 -7.14 15.92 12.82
C GLN A 124 -6.38 15.36 14.03
N TRP A 125 -7.05 15.35 15.19
CA TRP A 125 -6.48 14.89 16.45
C TRP A 125 -7.24 13.69 17.00
N GLU A 126 -6.53 12.82 17.72
CA GLU A 126 -7.10 11.68 18.47
C GLU A 126 -8.14 10.87 17.66
N GLU A 127 -9.33 10.65 18.22
CA GLU A 127 -10.41 9.89 17.59
C GLU A 127 -10.89 10.49 16.25
N SER A 128 -10.82 11.82 16.08
CA SER A 128 -11.20 12.48 14.82
C SER A 128 -10.25 12.11 13.69
N ARG A 129 -8.97 11.89 14.00
CA ARG A 129 -7.97 11.39 13.04
C ARG A 129 -8.31 9.98 12.60
N LEU A 130 -8.56 9.09 13.56
CA LEU A 130 -8.92 7.70 13.28
C LEU A 130 -10.23 7.60 12.50
N THR A 131 -11.21 8.43 12.83
CA THR A 131 -12.49 8.50 12.11
C THR A 131 -12.31 9.01 10.68
N CYS A 132 -11.45 10.01 10.46
CA CYS A 132 -11.16 10.51 9.12
C CYS A 132 -10.59 9.41 8.20
N PHE A 133 -9.70 8.55 8.70
CA PHE A 133 -9.15 7.42 7.94
C PHE A 133 -10.16 6.30 7.66
N GLN A 134 -11.34 6.31 8.28
CA GLN A 134 -12.40 5.35 7.99
C GLN A 134 -13.34 5.81 6.87
N ILE A 135 -13.30 7.10 6.52
CA ILE A 135 -14.14 7.65 5.45
C ILE A 135 -13.51 7.25 4.12
N PRO A 136 -14.20 6.47 3.27
CA PRO A 136 -13.71 6.18 1.93
C PRO A 136 -13.43 7.50 1.20
N ALA A 137 -12.31 7.58 0.49
CA ALA A 137 -12.06 8.71 -0.40
C ALA A 137 -13.28 8.80 -1.34
N ARG A 138 -14.04 9.89 -1.24
CA ARG A 138 -15.23 10.09 -2.07
C ARG A 138 -14.78 10.09 -3.53
N GLY A 139 -15.05 8.99 -4.25
CA GLY A 139 -14.72 8.87 -5.67
C GLY A 139 -14.04 7.56 -6.11
N GLU A 140 -13.52 6.73 -5.21
CA GLU A 140 -12.94 5.43 -5.60
C GLU A 140 -14.05 4.35 -5.52
N SER A 141 -14.64 4.00 -6.65
CA SER A 141 -15.49 2.81 -6.74
C SER A 141 -14.64 1.58 -6.43
N VAL A 142 -14.88 0.94 -5.29
CA VAL A 142 -14.36 -0.40 -4.99
C VAL A 142 -14.69 -1.31 -6.18
N PRO A 143 -13.71 -1.95 -6.85
CA PRO A 143 -14.02 -2.95 -7.85
C PRO A 143 -14.77 -4.07 -7.13
N SER A 144 -16.06 -4.19 -7.43
CA SER A 144 -16.88 -5.31 -7.01
C SER A 144 -16.29 -6.55 -7.67
N GLY A 145 -15.40 -7.24 -6.95
CA GLY A 145 -14.91 -8.55 -7.32
C GLY A 145 -16.10 -9.49 -7.46
N SER A 146 -16.53 -9.72 -8.69
CA SER A 146 -17.54 -10.70 -9.04
C SER A 146 -17.05 -12.09 -8.64
N PHE A 147 -17.56 -12.58 -7.51
CA PHE A 147 -17.51 -14.00 -7.17
C PHE A 147 -18.46 -14.72 -8.14
N LYS A 148 -17.97 -15.06 -9.34
CA LYS A 148 -18.69 -15.99 -10.23
C LYS A 148 -18.54 -17.39 -9.63
N ASN A 149 -19.57 -17.83 -8.92
CA ASN A 149 -19.76 -19.22 -8.55
C ASN A 149 -19.72 -20.07 -9.82
N ARG A 150 -18.77 -21.02 -9.88
CA ARG A 150 -18.76 -22.08 -10.89
C ARG A 150 -19.27 -23.35 -10.22
N SER A 151 -20.47 -23.75 -10.63
CA SER A 151 -21.03 -25.09 -10.46
C SER A 151 -20.18 -26.13 -11.18
#